data_AF-A0A536B9M6-F1
#
_entry.id   AF-A0A536B9M6-F1
#
_cell.length_a   1.000
_cell.length_b   1.000
_cell.length_c   1.000
_cell.angle_alpha   90.00
_cell.angle_beta   90.00
_cell.angle_gamma   90.00
#
_symmetry.space_group_name_H-M   'P 1'
#
loop_
_entity.id
_entity.type
_entity.pdbx_description
1 polymer ?
#
loop_
_entity_poly.entity_id
_entity_poly.type
_entity_poly.pdbx_seq_one_letter_code
_entity_poly.pdbx_strand_id
1 'polypeptide(L)' 'GALDDHYVLGMPFDLKIEAANGMITVWYNGLLKVSYPRTSTGDYFKAGVYPQSNTSKGDLPSAYGEVVIHDLVVTHE' A
#
# COMPACT_ATOMS: atom_id res chain seq x y z
N GLY A 1 -8.92 2.25 -10.02
CA GLY A 1 -10.04 2.32 -9.06
C GLY A 1 -9.48 2.67 -7.69
N ALA A 2 -10.29 3.28 -6.82
CA ALA A 2 -9.93 3.48 -5.44
C ALA A 2 -10.16 2.21 -4.61
N LEU A 3 -9.43 2.05 -3.51
CA LEU A 3 -9.74 1.03 -2.49
C LEU A 3 -10.90 1.49 -1.60
N ASP A 4 -10.91 2.78 -1.28
CA ASP A 4 -11.89 3.49 -0.48
C ASP A 4 -11.97 4.95 -0.97
N ASP A 5 -13.14 5.36 -1.46
CA ASP A 5 -13.38 6.72 -1.96
C ASP A 5 -13.63 7.74 -0.83
N HIS A 6 -13.74 7.28 0.44
CA HIS A 6 -14.09 8.11 1.59
C HIS A 6 -13.10 7.92 2.77
N TYR A 7 -11.82 7.68 2.47
CA TYR A 7 -10.79 7.51 3.48
C TYR A 7 -10.63 8.75 4.38
N VAL A 8 -10.52 8.53 5.69
CA VAL A 8 -10.33 9.57 6.71
C VAL A 8 -8.96 9.39 7.38
N LEU A 9 -8.18 10.48 7.47
CA LEU A 9 -6.87 10.46 8.14
C LEU A 9 -6.99 9.94 9.59
N GLY A 10 -6.08 9.05 9.96
CA GLY A 10 -6.04 8.45 11.30
C GLY A 10 -6.96 7.24 11.48
N MET A 11 -7.80 6.89 10.50
CA MET A 11 -8.60 5.67 10.55
C MET A 11 -7.75 4.44 10.17
N PRO A 12 -7.58 3.44 11.07
CA PRO A 12 -6.85 2.23 10.74
C PRO A 12 -7.57 1.40 9.67
N PHE A 13 -6.81 0.68 8.86
CA PHE A 13 -7.30 -0.30 7.90
C PHE A 13 -6.33 -1.47 7.78
N ASP A 14 -6.86 -2.63 7.39
CA ASP A 14 -6.06 -3.81 7.07
C ASP A 14 -5.83 -3.89 5.56
N LEU A 15 -4.56 -4.03 5.17
CA LEU A 15 -4.15 -4.25 3.79
C LEU A 15 -3.40 -5.57 3.67
N LYS A 16 -3.89 -6.47 2.83
CA LYS A 16 -3.15 -7.69 2.44
C LYS A 16 -2.77 -7.59 0.97
N ILE A 17 -1.51 -7.88 0.66
CA ILE A 17 -1.02 -8.03 -0.71
C ILE A 17 -0.44 -9.44 -0.82
N GLU A 18 -0.90 -10.19 -1.82
CA GLU A 18 -0.44 -11.55 -2.09
C GLU A 18 0.02 -11.66 -3.53
N ALA A 19 1.22 -12.18 -3.75
CA ALA A 19 1.75 -12.50 -5.06
C ALA A 19 1.86 -14.02 -5.17
N ALA A 20 0.94 -14.65 -5.88
CA ALA A 20 0.88 -16.10 -6.04
C ALA A 20 0.24 -16.45 -7.38
N ASN A 21 0.64 -17.59 -7.97
CA ASN A 21 0.01 -18.15 -9.18
C ASN A 21 -0.09 -17.16 -10.37
N GLY A 22 0.93 -16.30 -10.55
CA GLY A 22 0.95 -15.30 -11.63
C GLY A 22 -0.04 -14.14 -11.43
N MET A 23 -0.50 -13.92 -10.20
CA MET A 23 -1.43 -12.86 -9.83
C MET A 23 -0.88 -12.06 -8.65
N ILE A 24 -1.10 -10.74 -8.68
CA ILE A 24 -1.03 -9.88 -7.50
C ILE A 24 -2.46 -9.58 -7.06
N THR A 25 -2.78 -9.95 -5.84
CA THR A 25 -4.11 -9.81 -5.26
C THR A 25 -4.05 -8.86 -4.06
N VAL A 26 -4.98 -7.92 -3.97
CA VAL A 26 -5.03 -6.93 -2.88
C VAL A 26 -6.38 -6.97 -2.19
N TRP A 27 -6.36 -7.06 -0.87
CA TRP A 27 -7.53 -6.98 -0.01
C TRP A 27 -7.44 -5.75 0.89
N TYR A 28 -8.58 -5.08 1.07
CA TYR A 28 -8.75 -3.95 1.97
C TYR A 28 -9.86 -4.30 2.97
N ASN A 29 -9.54 -4.32 4.27
CA ASN A 29 -10.45 -4.76 5.34
C ASN A 29 -11.08 -6.14 5.04
N GLY A 30 -10.25 -7.09 4.59
CA GLY A 30 -10.67 -8.45 4.24
C GLY A 30 -11.41 -8.60 2.91
N LEU A 31 -11.80 -7.52 2.25
CA LEU A 31 -12.51 -7.55 0.97
C LEU A 31 -11.54 -7.52 -0.21
N LEU A 32 -11.70 -8.44 -1.16
CA LEU A 32 -10.94 -8.44 -2.41
C LEU A 32 -11.23 -7.16 -3.20
N LYS A 33 -10.19 -6.38 -3.50
CA LYS A 33 -10.30 -5.11 -4.26
C LYS A 33 -9.60 -5.16 -5.61
N VAL A 34 -8.50 -5.89 -5.70
CA VAL A 34 -7.68 -5.95 -6.92
C VAL A 34 -7.27 -7.40 -7.18
N SER A 35 -7.40 -7.80 -8.44
CA SER A 35 -6.79 -9.00 -9.01
C SER A 35 -6.06 -8.59 -10.28
N TYR A 36 -4.72 -8.64 -10.26
CA TYR A 36 -3.87 -8.14 -11.33
C TYR A 36 -2.93 -9.24 -11.85
N PRO A 37 -3.07 -9.66 -13.13
CA PRO A 37 -2.17 -10.65 -13.72
C PRO A 37 -0.74 -10.11 -13.82
N ARG A 38 0.20 -10.78 -13.17
CA ARG A 38 1.61 -10.42 -13.18
C ARG A 38 2.50 -11.63 -12.87
N THR A 39 3.46 -11.87 -13.75
CA THR A 39 4.56 -12.81 -13.54
C THR A 39 5.88 -12.05 -13.59
N SER A 40 6.61 -12.06 -12.47
CA SER A 40 7.93 -11.43 -12.35
C SER A 40 8.77 -12.15 -11.28
N THR A 41 10.06 -11.85 -11.26
CA THR A 41 11.02 -12.40 -10.30
C THR A 41 11.86 -11.27 -9.72
N GLY A 42 12.45 -11.50 -8.54
CA GLY A 42 13.23 -10.48 -7.83
C GLY A 42 12.38 -9.40 -7.15
N ASP A 43 11.07 -9.62 -7.05
CA ASP A 43 10.14 -8.73 -6.35
C ASP A 43 10.36 -8.82 -4.83
N TYR A 44 10.05 -7.72 -4.13
CA TYR A 44 10.18 -7.62 -2.68
C TYR A 44 9.13 -6.65 -2.12
N PHE A 45 8.70 -6.88 -0.88
CA PHE A 45 7.74 -6.01 -0.22
C PHE A 45 8.40 -4.75 0.36
N LYS A 46 7.64 -3.66 0.41
CA LYS A 46 7.98 -2.42 1.10
C LYS A 46 6.76 -1.93 1.86
N ALA A 47 6.95 -1.44 3.08
CA ALA A 47 5.90 -0.82 3.89
C ALA A 47 6.48 0.39 4.62
N GLY A 48 5.68 1.45 4.77
CA GLY A 48 6.09 2.70 5.41
C GLY A 48 5.47 3.91 4.73
N VAL A 49 6.05 5.08 5.00
CA VAL A 49 5.69 6.32 4.31
C VAL A 49 6.68 6.61 3.18
N TYR A 50 6.16 6.83 1.98
CA TYR A 50 6.94 7.31 0.85
C TYR A 50 6.18 8.49 0.21
N PRO A 51 6.40 9.73 0.70
CA PRO A 51 5.66 10.89 0.22
C PRO A 51 5.80 11.06 -1.30
N GLN A 52 4.68 11.21 -2.00
CA GLN A 52 4.65 11.36 -3.46
C GLN A 52 4.75 12.82 -3.91
N SER A 53 5.28 13.69 -3.05
CA SER A 53 5.48 15.12 -3.29
C SER A 53 6.86 15.60 -2.84
N ASN A 54 7.24 16.81 -3.22
CA ASN A 54 8.51 17.46 -2.86
C ASN A 54 8.46 18.97 -3.16
N THR A 55 9.53 19.69 -2.83
CA THR A 55 9.63 21.15 -3.05
C THR A 55 9.56 21.56 -4.52
N SER A 56 10.08 20.74 -5.45
CA SER A 56 9.93 21.01 -6.89
C SER A 56 8.49 20.89 -7.40
N LYS A 57 7.61 20.24 -6.62
CA LYS A 57 6.16 20.15 -6.88
C LYS A 57 5.34 21.21 -6.13
N GLY A 58 6.00 22.12 -5.41
CA GLY A 58 5.36 23.27 -4.75
C GLY A 58 5.11 23.10 -3.25
N ASP A 59 5.43 21.96 -2.66
CA ASP A 59 5.32 21.79 -1.21
C ASP A 59 6.42 22.54 -0.46
N LEU A 60 6.12 22.92 0.79
CA LEU A 60 7.11 23.48 1.70
C LEU A 60 8.13 22.40 2.11
N PRO A 61 9.40 22.77 2.40
CA PRO A 61 10.39 21.82 2.93
C PRO A 61 9.96 21.15 4.25
N SER A 62 9.08 21.80 5.00
CA SER A 62 8.52 21.29 6.25
C SER A 62 7.24 20.45 6.06
N ALA A 63 6.73 20.34 4.84
CA ALA A 63 5.59 19.47 4.56
C ALA A 63 6.01 18.00 4.68
N TYR A 64 5.16 17.16 5.26
CA TYR A 64 5.44 15.75 5.48
C TYR A 64 4.20 14.89 5.28
N GLY A 65 4.40 13.64 4.88
CA GLY A 65 3.42 12.58 5.04
C GLY A 65 3.80 11.73 6.25
N GLU A 66 2.81 11.12 6.89
CA GLU A 66 3.01 10.23 8.02
C GLU A 66 2.14 8.99 7.87
N VAL A 67 2.68 7.84 8.26
CA VAL A 67 1.97 6.55 8.31
C VAL A 67 2.29 5.89 9.64
N VAL A 68 1.26 5.40 10.32
CA VAL A 68 1.40 4.56 11.52
C VAL A 68 1.08 3.13 11.12
N ILE A 69 2.05 2.23 11.29
CA ILE A 69 1.88 0.79 11.05
C ILE A 69 1.71 0.11 12.41
N HIS A 70 0.52 -0.44 12.66
CA HIS A 70 0.21 -1.13 13.91
C HIS A 70 0.70 -2.57 13.94
N ASP A 71 0.69 -3.25 12.79
CA ASP A 71 1.20 -4.60 12.63
C ASP A 71 1.78 -4.78 11.22
N LEU A 72 2.81 -5.62 11.10
CA LEU A 72 3.45 -5.92 9.83
C LEU A 72 3.98 -7.34 9.82
N VAL A 73 3.45 -8.14 8.89
CA VAL A 73 3.85 -9.54 8.68
C VAL A 73 4.18 -9.77 7.21
N VAL A 74 5.24 -10.53 6.96
CA VAL A 74 5.61 -11.05 5.65
C VAL A 74 5.84 -12.54 5.79
N THR A 75 5.19 -13.33 4.94
CA THR A 75 5.32 -14.79 4.89
C THR A 75 5.63 -15.25 3.48
N HIS A 76 6.41 -16.32 3.38
CA HIS A 76 6.68 -17.06 2.15
C HIS A 76 6.41 -18.54 2.43
N GLU A 77 5.81 -19.24 1.48
CA GLU A 77 5.57 -20.69 1.52
C GLU A 77 6.47 -21.43 0.52
#